data_AF-A0A7S4SJH3-F1
#
_entry.id   AF-A0A7S4SJH3-F1
#
_cell.length_a   1.000
_cell.length_b   1.000
_cell.length_c   1.000
_cell.angle_alpha   90.00
_cell.angle_beta   90.00
_cell.angle_gamma   90.00
#
_symmetry.space_group_name_H-M   'P 1'
#
loop_
_entity.id
_entity.type
_entity.pdbx_description
1 polymer ?
#
loop_
_entity_poly.entity_id
_entity_poly.type
_entity_poly.pdbx_seq_one_letter_code
_entity_poly.pdbx_strand_id
1 'polypeptide(L)'
;DECEKMGIHLKESDFDDLYDTVDVCSWDKRPKEGRLSLRTIQILEYRGVSIDFFKKCADDGTKWLSRLHEDSNALLEHVSKRHIAMISRDLRNNLNDVFDDDLLFRMACVKMEKSEPVYAQKILQLVRKEADAMRKKGRYPLKKCKQLRLIPDHTQLLEEGEAFIAVGYASGKSSIIKDIEKSDYALAMRSPAYFGGDLVKLKLVNRKTLRLRAAHQVKVNGSFFLSKTCSVYDETDDDPYRFFDDLNVGLVISSRGGRSAADMMSGGDFDGDEAWICWDKHLCQLVKDYPAQDTTTPEFIVQKSQQEKALACRVSLKQRAEFA
;
A
#
# COMPACT_ATOMS: atom_id res chain seq x y z
N ASP A 1 -30.82 16.94 -14.21
CA ASP A 1 -31.95 16.30 -14.92
C ASP A 1 -32.91 15.52 -14.03
N GLU A 2 -32.47 14.63 -13.11
CA GLU A 2 -33.40 14.01 -12.14
C GLU A 2 -33.74 14.90 -10.93
N CYS A 3 -32.80 15.74 -10.47
CA CYS A 3 -33.05 16.69 -9.37
C CYS A 3 -34.07 17.78 -9.73
N GLU A 4 -34.10 18.24 -10.98
CA GLU A 4 -35.10 19.20 -11.47
C GLU A 4 -36.51 18.60 -11.54
N LYS A 5 -36.64 17.29 -11.80
CA LYS A 5 -37.94 16.60 -11.81
C LYS A 5 -38.54 16.41 -10.41
N MET A 6 -37.74 16.53 -9.35
CA MET A 6 -38.20 16.38 -7.96
C MET A 6 -38.51 17.71 -7.26
N GLY A 7 -38.32 18.86 -7.92
CA GLY A 7 -38.61 20.17 -7.33
C GLY A 7 -37.74 20.54 -6.13
N ILE A 8 -36.60 19.87 -5.96
CA ILE A 8 -35.66 20.14 -4.86
C ILE A 8 -34.66 21.20 -5.35
N HIS A 9 -34.98 22.47 -5.11
CA HIS A 9 -34.02 23.56 -5.25
C HIS A 9 -33.26 23.72 -3.94
N LEU A 10 -32.09 23.09 -3.82
CA LEU A 10 -31.13 23.37 -2.75
C LEU A 10 -30.59 24.77 -2.96
N LYS A 11 -30.72 25.64 -1.96
CA LYS A 11 -30.11 26.97 -1.93
C LYS A 11 -28.75 26.85 -1.23
N GLU A 12 -27.80 27.73 -1.57
CA GLU A 12 -26.51 27.82 -0.86
C GLU A 12 -26.67 27.98 0.66
N SER A 13 -27.76 28.61 1.11
CA SER A 13 -28.12 28.75 2.52
C SER A 13 -28.50 27.45 3.24
N ASP A 14 -28.71 26.37 2.49
CA ASP A 14 -29.13 25.06 3.04
C ASP A 14 -27.91 24.19 3.40
N PHE A 15 -26.69 24.61 3.04
CA PHE A 15 -25.44 23.97 3.42
C PHE A 15 -24.85 24.69 4.64
N ASP A 16 -24.52 23.92 5.68
CA ASP A 16 -23.80 24.45 6.86
C ASP A 16 -22.33 24.75 6.48
N ASP A 17 -21.66 25.62 7.24
CA ASP A 17 -20.26 26.02 7.03
C ASP A 17 -19.29 24.81 6.99
N LEU A 18 -19.74 23.66 7.52
CA LEU A 18 -19.04 22.38 7.50
C LEU A 18 -18.98 21.72 6.11
N TYR A 19 -19.87 22.07 5.17
CA TYR A 19 -19.94 21.42 3.86
C TYR A 19 -18.74 21.74 2.96
N ASP A 20 -18.11 22.90 3.16
CA ASP A 20 -16.90 23.36 2.45
C ASP A 20 -15.61 23.10 3.24
N THR A 21 -15.67 22.27 4.30
CA THR A 21 -14.51 21.90 5.10
C THR A 21 -13.86 20.62 4.57
N VAL A 22 -12.54 20.65 4.34
CA VAL A 22 -11.76 19.46 3.96
C VAL A 22 -11.35 18.69 5.21
N ASP A 23 -12.03 17.58 5.46
CA ASP A 23 -11.68 16.65 6.53
C ASP A 23 -10.65 15.62 6.07
N VAL A 24 -9.47 15.64 6.71
CA VAL A 24 -8.37 14.72 6.39
C VAL A 24 -8.42 13.50 7.31
N CYS A 25 -8.84 12.35 6.77
CA CYS A 25 -8.86 11.09 7.50
C CYS A 25 -7.45 10.56 7.82
N SER A 26 -6.53 10.60 6.85
CA SER A 26 -5.15 10.15 7.03
C SER A 26 -4.19 10.72 5.99
N TRP A 27 -2.92 10.87 6.37
CA TRP A 27 -1.84 11.32 5.48
C TRP A 27 -0.78 10.23 5.31
N ASP A 28 -0.16 10.20 4.12
CA ASP A 28 0.88 9.25 3.79
C ASP A 28 2.17 9.53 4.58
N LYS A 29 2.48 8.64 5.52
CA LYS A 29 3.71 8.67 6.31
C LYS A 29 4.80 7.83 5.63
N ARG A 30 5.90 7.57 6.35
CA ARG A 30 6.93 6.63 5.91
C ARG A 30 6.30 5.25 5.60
N PRO A 31 6.63 4.63 4.45
CA PRO A 31 6.04 3.36 4.06
C PRO A 31 6.32 2.26 5.06
N LYS A 32 5.32 1.43 5.35
CA LYS A 32 5.48 0.24 6.20
C LYS A 32 6.30 -0.80 5.44
N GLU A 33 7.14 -1.54 6.17
CA GLU A 33 7.85 -2.68 5.62
C GLU A 33 6.85 -3.76 5.18
N GLY A 34 6.99 -4.24 3.94
CA GLY A 34 6.20 -5.36 3.45
C GLY A 34 6.72 -6.67 4.03
N ARG A 35 5.79 -7.51 4.48
CA ARG A 35 6.09 -8.88 4.96
C ARG A 35 5.26 -9.86 4.15
N LEU A 36 5.72 -11.10 4.09
CA LEU A 36 4.84 -12.18 3.67
C LEU A 36 3.73 -12.36 4.71
N SER A 37 2.61 -12.90 4.26
CA SER A 37 1.55 -13.42 5.10
C SER A 37 1.20 -14.82 4.58
N LEU A 38 0.51 -15.62 5.39
CA LEU A 38 0.01 -16.92 4.92
C LEU A 38 -0.79 -16.80 3.61
N ARG A 39 -1.60 -15.74 3.47
CA ARG A 39 -2.38 -15.52 2.25
C ARG A 39 -1.51 -15.17 1.06
N THR A 40 -0.52 -14.31 1.26
CA THR A 40 0.45 -13.95 0.22
C THR A 40 1.24 -15.18 -0.24
N ILE A 41 1.63 -16.06 0.68
CA ILE A 41 2.34 -17.31 0.37
C ILE A 41 1.47 -18.22 -0.49
N GLN A 42 0.20 -18.42 -0.13
CA GLN A 42 -0.74 -19.25 -0.91
C GLN A 42 -0.88 -18.76 -2.35
N ILE A 43 -1.03 -17.44 -2.54
CA ILE A 43 -1.17 -16.85 -3.89
C ILE A 43 0.13 -16.97 -4.67
N LEU A 44 1.28 -16.70 -4.04
CA LEU A 44 2.59 -16.83 -4.69
C LEU A 44 2.89 -18.29 -5.09
N GLU A 45 2.58 -19.25 -4.21
CA GLU A 45 2.70 -20.69 -4.49
C GLU A 45 1.82 -21.10 -5.67
N TYR A 46 0.55 -20.70 -5.66
CA TYR A 46 -0.37 -20.90 -6.79
C TYR A 46 0.17 -20.31 -8.10
N ARG A 47 0.85 -19.17 -8.01
CA ARG A 47 1.50 -18.49 -9.14
C ARG A 47 2.89 -19.04 -9.48
N GLY A 48 3.29 -20.18 -8.91
CA GLY A 48 4.48 -20.94 -9.30
C GLY A 48 5.75 -20.67 -8.48
N VAL A 49 5.67 -19.90 -7.41
CA VAL A 49 6.82 -19.70 -6.50
C VAL A 49 7.06 -20.97 -5.70
N SER A 50 8.30 -21.48 -5.75
CA SER A 50 8.65 -22.74 -5.09
C SER A 50 8.71 -22.62 -3.57
N ILE A 51 8.48 -23.74 -2.89
CA ILE A 51 8.59 -23.83 -1.43
C ILE A 51 9.98 -23.43 -0.91
N ASP A 52 11.03 -23.65 -1.71
CA ASP A 52 12.40 -23.33 -1.31
C ASP A 52 12.64 -21.82 -1.20
N PHE A 53 11.93 -21.01 -1.97
CA PHE A 53 11.93 -19.56 -1.79
C PHE A 53 11.38 -19.17 -0.42
N PHE A 54 10.28 -19.78 0.02
CA PHE A 54 9.68 -19.50 1.32
C PHE A 54 10.54 -20.02 2.48
N LYS A 55 11.17 -21.19 2.33
CA LYS A 55 12.16 -21.69 3.31
C LYS A 55 13.30 -20.70 3.50
N LYS A 56 13.85 -20.16 2.41
CA LYS A 56 14.88 -19.11 2.48
C LYS A 56 14.39 -17.86 3.23
N CYS A 57 13.15 -17.44 3.02
CA CYS A 57 12.56 -16.32 3.76
C CYS A 57 12.41 -16.63 5.26
N ALA A 58 12.06 -17.87 5.62
CA ALA A 58 11.97 -18.31 7.00
C ALA A 58 13.36 -18.40 7.67
N ASP A 59 14.38 -18.86 6.94
CA ASP A 59 15.77 -18.90 7.41
C ASP A 59 16.32 -17.49 7.65
N ASP A 60 16.06 -16.57 6.72
CA ASP A 60 16.43 -15.15 6.87
C ASP A 60 15.70 -14.51 8.06
N GLY A 61 14.43 -14.85 8.27
CA GLY A 61 13.67 -14.45 9.45
C GLY A 61 14.27 -14.97 10.76
N THR A 62 14.71 -16.22 10.79
CA THR A 62 15.34 -16.83 11.96
C THR A 62 16.70 -16.20 12.27
N LYS A 63 17.54 -15.98 11.25
CA LYS A 63 18.81 -15.24 11.39
C LYS A 63 18.58 -13.83 11.92
N TRP A 64 17.53 -13.17 11.45
CA TRP A 64 17.15 -11.86 11.95
C TRP A 64 16.74 -11.88 13.43
N LEU A 65 16.02 -12.91 13.90
CA LEU A 65 15.70 -13.06 15.34
C LEU A 65 16.95 -13.27 16.19
N SER A 66 17.87 -14.14 15.76
CA SER A 66 19.14 -14.35 16.45
C SER A 66 19.91 -13.04 16.56
N ARG A 67 19.97 -12.28 15.46
CA ARG A 67 20.59 -10.95 15.46
C ARG A 67 19.88 -9.98 16.40
N LEU A 68 18.55 -9.98 16.44
CA LEU A 68 17.78 -9.11 17.34
C LEU A 68 18.09 -9.42 18.82
N HIS A 69 18.31 -10.69 19.15
CA HIS A 69 18.69 -11.13 20.48
C HIS A 69 20.15 -10.77 20.83
N GLU A 70 21.09 -10.97 19.89
CA GLU A 70 22.53 -10.87 20.13
C GLU A 70 23.10 -9.45 19.92
N ASP A 71 22.68 -8.73 18.89
CA ASP A 71 23.24 -7.43 18.49
C ASP A 71 22.45 -6.27 19.13
N SER A 72 23.10 -5.51 20.02
CA SER A 72 22.48 -4.36 20.70
C SER A 72 22.07 -3.25 19.74
N ASN A 73 22.80 -3.05 18.64
CA ASN A 73 22.46 -2.02 17.65
C ASN A 73 21.23 -2.43 16.83
N ALA A 74 21.16 -3.71 16.44
CA ALA A 74 19.98 -4.24 15.74
C ALA A 74 18.72 -4.18 16.60
N LEU A 75 18.85 -4.49 17.90
CA LEU A 75 17.78 -4.33 18.88
C LEU A 75 17.33 -2.87 18.97
N LEU A 76 18.27 -1.94 19.18
CA LEU A 76 17.95 -0.51 19.29
C LEU A 76 17.25 0.00 18.03
N GLU A 77 17.73 -0.36 16.82
CA GLU A 77 17.10 0.03 15.57
C GLU A 77 15.66 -0.50 15.47
N HIS A 78 15.43 -1.76 15.85
CA HIS A 78 14.12 -2.38 15.79
C HIS A 78 13.14 -1.73 16.79
N VAL A 79 13.56 -1.58 18.05
CA VAL A 79 12.70 -1.01 19.09
C VAL A 79 12.45 0.48 18.84
N SER A 80 13.42 1.22 18.28
CA SER A 80 13.21 2.61 17.83
C SER A 80 12.08 2.73 16.80
N LYS A 81 12.04 1.81 15.81
CA LYS A 81 10.96 1.80 14.80
C LYS A 81 9.60 1.50 15.43
N ARG A 82 9.55 0.58 16.40
CA ARG A 82 8.33 0.27 17.15
C ARG A 82 7.86 1.45 17.98
N HIS A 83 8.78 2.13 18.67
CA HIS A 83 8.50 3.30 19.49
C HIS A 83 7.95 4.47 18.66
N ILE A 84 8.53 4.76 17.50
CA ILE A 84 7.99 5.78 16.57
C ILE A 84 6.56 5.42 16.11
N ALA A 85 6.33 4.15 15.78
CA ALA A 85 5.01 3.66 15.39
C ALA A 85 3.99 3.73 16.54
N MET A 86 4.45 3.58 17.79
CA MET A 86 3.65 3.70 19.00
C MET A 86 3.24 5.16 19.25
N ILE A 87 4.19 6.11 19.21
CA ILE A 87 3.88 7.56 19.35
C ILE A 87 2.88 8.01 18.27
N SER A 88 2.96 7.42 17.09
CA SER A 88 2.09 7.75 15.95
C SER A 88 0.67 7.17 16.04
N ARG A 89 0.36 6.35 17.05
CA ARG A 89 -0.94 5.68 17.22
C ARG A 89 -1.77 6.34 18.31
N ASP A 90 -3.07 6.50 18.05
CA ASP A 90 -4.03 6.92 19.07
C ASP A 90 -4.20 5.80 20.12
N LEU A 91 -3.93 6.09 21.40
CA LEU A 91 -3.50 5.18 22.47
C LEU A 91 -4.57 4.20 23.01
N ARG A 92 -5.67 3.93 22.30
CA ARG A 92 -6.89 3.39 22.93
C ARG A 92 -6.92 1.88 23.17
N ASN A 93 -6.09 1.07 22.49
CA ASN A 93 -6.37 -0.38 22.41
C ASN A 93 -5.36 -1.35 23.06
N ASN A 94 -4.23 -0.91 23.65
CA ASN A 94 -3.35 -1.85 24.39
C ASN A 94 -2.29 -1.19 25.30
N LEU A 95 -2.69 -0.64 26.45
CA LEU A 95 -1.80 0.09 27.37
C LEU A 95 -0.57 -0.72 27.82
N ASN A 96 -0.73 -2.00 28.15
CA ASN A 96 0.37 -2.81 28.69
C ASN A 96 1.50 -3.07 27.67
N ASP A 97 1.13 -3.32 26.41
CA ASP A 97 2.11 -3.53 25.31
C ASP A 97 2.89 -2.24 25.01
N VAL A 98 2.25 -1.07 25.19
CA VAL A 98 2.84 0.27 25.00
C VAL A 98 3.89 0.55 26.07
N PHE A 99 3.59 0.25 27.34
CA PHE A 99 4.56 0.42 28.44
C PHE A 99 5.79 -0.47 28.28
N ASP A 100 5.59 -1.71 27.82
CA ASP A 100 6.69 -2.66 27.63
C ASP A 100 7.63 -2.28 26.48
N ASP A 101 7.10 -1.82 25.35
CA ASP A 101 7.90 -1.34 24.22
C ASP A 101 8.66 -0.04 24.57
N ASP A 102 8.05 0.89 25.32
CA ASP A 102 8.70 2.14 25.77
C ASP A 102 9.83 1.87 26.76
N LEU A 103 9.59 1.01 27.76
CA LEU A 103 10.62 0.64 28.72
C LEU A 103 11.81 -0.02 28.02
N LEU A 104 11.55 -0.99 27.14
CA LEU A 104 12.60 -1.67 26.39
C LEU A 104 13.39 -0.69 25.50
N PHE A 105 12.70 0.27 24.88
CA PHE A 105 13.35 1.33 24.09
C PHE A 105 14.33 2.13 24.94
N ARG A 106 13.89 2.62 26.10
CA ARG A 106 14.74 3.41 27.02
C ARG A 106 15.94 2.60 27.49
N MET A 107 15.75 1.35 27.91
CA MET A 107 16.83 0.45 28.33
C MET A 107 17.86 0.24 27.21
N ALA A 108 17.40 0.09 25.96
CA ALA A 108 18.29 -0.01 24.81
C ALA A 108 19.04 1.30 24.51
N CYS A 109 18.41 2.47 24.68
CA CYS A 109 19.05 3.78 24.47
C CYS A 109 20.21 4.04 25.43
N VAL A 110 20.07 3.68 26.71
CA VAL A 110 21.17 3.75 27.69
C VAL A 110 22.19 2.62 27.55
N LYS A 111 22.02 1.73 26.56
CA LYS A 111 22.89 0.57 26.33
C LYS A 111 23.03 -0.31 27.58
N MET A 112 21.91 -0.57 28.25
CA MET A 112 21.87 -1.43 29.42
C MET A 112 22.49 -2.81 29.12
N GLU A 113 23.17 -3.38 30.10
CA GLU A 113 23.81 -4.68 29.95
C GLU A 113 22.76 -5.79 29.81
N LYS A 114 22.91 -6.66 28.81
CA LYS A 114 21.96 -7.76 28.53
C LYS A 114 21.90 -8.84 29.60
N SER A 115 22.86 -8.86 30.53
CA SER A 115 22.85 -9.74 31.70
C SER A 115 21.86 -9.26 32.78
N GLU A 116 21.42 -8.00 32.72
CA GLU A 116 20.44 -7.46 33.65
C GLU A 116 19.12 -8.24 33.52
N PRO A 117 18.62 -8.85 34.61
CA PRO A 117 17.50 -9.80 34.55
C PRO A 117 16.23 -9.27 33.88
N VAL A 118 15.83 -8.01 34.18
CA VAL A 118 14.61 -7.43 33.62
C VAL A 118 14.78 -7.18 32.13
N TYR A 119 15.93 -6.64 31.72
CA TYR A 119 16.24 -6.36 30.33
C TYR A 119 16.30 -7.64 29.49
N ALA A 120 17.00 -8.66 29.99
CA ALA A 120 17.09 -9.97 29.37
C ALA A 120 15.69 -10.57 29.16
N GLN A 121 14.85 -10.52 30.19
CA GLN A 121 13.48 -11.02 30.12
C GLN A 121 12.65 -10.28 29.07
N LYS A 122 12.74 -8.94 29.00
CA LYS A 122 12.02 -8.13 28.01
C LYS A 122 12.48 -8.38 26.58
N ILE A 123 13.80 -8.51 26.36
CA ILE A 123 14.34 -8.90 25.05
C ILE A 123 13.78 -10.25 24.62
N LEU A 124 13.80 -11.25 25.51
CA LEU A 124 13.26 -12.58 25.22
C LEU A 124 11.76 -12.54 24.92
N GLN A 125 10.98 -11.74 25.63
CA GLN A 125 9.56 -11.55 25.35
C GLN A 125 9.32 -10.96 23.95
N LEU A 126 10.07 -9.91 23.58
CA LEU A 126 10.00 -9.31 22.24
C LEU A 126 10.36 -10.33 21.14
N VAL A 127 11.49 -11.03 21.30
CA VAL A 127 11.95 -12.03 20.33
C VAL A 127 10.92 -13.15 20.18
N ARG A 128 10.34 -13.63 21.28
CA ARG A 128 9.26 -14.62 21.25
C ARG A 128 8.02 -14.10 20.53
N LYS A 129 7.63 -12.84 20.74
CA LYS A 129 6.48 -12.20 20.07
C LYS A 129 6.68 -12.15 18.56
N GLU A 130 7.87 -11.76 18.09
CA GLU A 130 8.18 -11.74 16.66
C GLU A 130 8.31 -13.17 16.07
N ALA A 131 8.89 -14.12 16.82
CA ALA A 131 8.95 -15.53 16.42
C ALA A 131 7.55 -16.15 16.27
N ASP A 132 6.65 -15.87 17.21
CA ASP A 132 5.26 -16.30 17.14
C ASP A 132 4.51 -15.67 15.97
N ALA A 133 4.79 -14.39 15.67
CA ALA A 133 4.23 -13.72 14.50
C ALA A 133 4.67 -14.38 13.18
N MET A 134 5.93 -14.82 13.08
CA MET A 134 6.42 -15.58 11.93
C MET A 134 5.79 -16.97 11.86
N ARG A 135 5.80 -17.72 12.95
CA ARG A 135 5.28 -19.10 13.00
C ARG A 135 3.77 -19.18 12.77
N LYS A 136 2.99 -18.33 13.45
CA LYS A 136 1.51 -18.40 13.43
C LYS A 136 0.90 -17.63 12.27
N LYS A 137 1.52 -16.54 11.81
CA LYS A 137 0.95 -15.64 10.78
C LYS A 137 1.76 -15.60 9.48
N GLY A 138 2.84 -16.36 9.36
CA GLY A 138 3.70 -16.39 8.18
C GLY A 138 4.37 -15.05 7.88
N ARG A 139 4.61 -14.21 8.91
CA ARG A 139 5.14 -12.84 8.79
C ARG A 139 6.64 -12.77 8.46
N TYR A 140 7.07 -13.48 7.42
CA TYR A 140 8.48 -13.51 7.02
C TYR A 140 8.90 -12.18 6.40
N PRO A 141 10.11 -11.68 6.73
CA PRO A 141 10.61 -10.42 6.22
C PRO A 141 10.94 -10.51 4.72
N LEU A 142 10.65 -9.45 3.97
CA LEU A 142 11.06 -9.27 2.58
C LEU A 142 11.75 -7.91 2.41
N LYS A 143 12.97 -7.90 1.89
CA LYS A 143 13.81 -6.68 1.85
C LYS A 143 13.33 -5.63 0.85
N LYS A 144 12.79 -6.06 -0.30
CA LYS A 144 12.38 -5.20 -1.42
C LYS A 144 10.87 -5.10 -1.53
N CYS A 145 10.22 -4.89 -0.38
CA CYS A 145 8.78 -4.94 -0.27
C CYS A 145 8.23 -3.88 0.68
N LYS A 146 7.14 -3.21 0.31
CA LYS A 146 6.48 -2.15 1.09
C LYS A 146 4.96 -2.25 0.96
N GLN A 147 4.27 -1.59 1.88
CA GLN A 147 2.86 -1.21 1.70
C GLN A 147 2.83 0.25 1.24
N LEU A 148 2.20 0.52 0.09
CA LEU A 148 2.06 1.87 -0.46
C LEU A 148 0.61 2.12 -0.84
N ARG A 149 0.15 3.36 -0.63
CA ARG A 149 -1.15 3.83 -1.11
C ARG A 149 -1.20 3.81 -2.64
N LEU A 150 -2.34 3.41 -3.19
CA LEU A 150 -2.61 3.45 -4.62
C LEU A 150 -2.95 4.87 -5.04
N ILE A 151 -2.33 5.33 -6.11
CA ILE A 151 -2.54 6.68 -6.67
C ILE A 151 -2.80 6.54 -8.17
N PRO A 152 -3.86 7.17 -8.71
CA PRO A 152 -4.11 7.14 -10.14
C PRO A 152 -3.18 8.11 -10.87
N ASP A 153 -2.67 7.69 -12.04
CA ASP A 153 -1.96 8.58 -12.95
C ASP A 153 -2.92 9.49 -13.72
N HIS A 154 -3.20 10.68 -13.20
CA HIS A 154 -4.02 11.66 -13.92
C HIS A 154 -3.29 12.29 -15.13
N THR A 155 -1.95 12.20 -15.18
CA THR A 155 -1.12 12.84 -16.22
C THR A 155 -1.13 12.06 -17.55
N GLN A 156 -1.54 10.79 -17.51
CA GLN A 156 -1.50 9.84 -18.64
C GLN A 156 -0.08 9.56 -19.15
N LEU A 157 0.97 9.72 -18.34
CA LEU A 157 2.34 9.40 -18.74
C LEU A 157 2.68 7.91 -18.64
N LEU A 158 1.91 7.12 -17.89
CA LEU A 158 2.03 5.67 -17.78
C LEU A 158 1.12 4.95 -18.78
N GLU A 159 1.66 3.95 -19.47
CA GLU A 159 0.87 3.06 -20.34
C GLU A 159 0.13 1.97 -19.53
N GLU A 160 -0.83 1.30 -20.16
CA GLU A 160 -1.56 0.20 -19.52
C GLU A 160 -0.58 -0.88 -19.00
N GLY A 161 -0.75 -1.29 -17.74
CA GLY A 161 0.14 -2.23 -17.05
C GLY A 161 1.47 -1.64 -16.55
N GLU A 162 1.70 -0.34 -16.74
CA GLU A 162 2.85 0.38 -16.19
C GLU A 162 2.53 1.03 -14.84
N ALA A 163 3.56 1.14 -14.00
CA ALA A 163 3.49 1.77 -12.69
C ALA A 163 4.76 2.53 -12.33
N PHE A 164 4.63 3.49 -11.43
CA PHE A 164 5.74 4.23 -10.85
C PHE A 164 5.71 4.12 -9.33
N ILE A 165 6.85 3.83 -8.71
CA ILE A 165 6.98 3.73 -7.26
C ILE A 165 7.66 4.98 -6.72
N ALA A 166 6.93 5.74 -5.90
CA ALA A 166 7.46 6.83 -5.10
C ALA A 166 7.80 6.35 -3.68
N VAL A 167 9.08 6.40 -3.29
CA VAL A 167 9.56 6.11 -1.93
C VAL A 167 10.68 7.12 -1.60
N GLY A 168 10.28 8.31 -1.18
CA GLY A 168 11.05 9.56 -1.32
C GLY A 168 11.27 10.40 -0.06
N TYR A 169 11.07 9.87 1.15
CA TYR A 169 11.43 10.56 2.41
C TYR A 169 12.96 10.76 2.62
N ALA A 170 13.81 10.38 1.68
CA ALA A 170 15.26 10.55 1.78
C ALA A 170 15.81 10.99 0.42
N SER A 171 16.24 12.25 0.35
CA SER A 171 17.23 12.84 -0.58
C SER A 171 17.72 11.82 -1.60
N GLY A 172 17.40 11.98 -2.89
CA GLY A 172 17.59 11.10 -4.07
C GLY A 172 18.89 10.29 -4.26
N LYS A 173 19.42 9.72 -3.19
CA LYS A 173 20.63 8.93 -3.01
C LYS A 173 20.33 7.65 -2.21
N SER A 174 19.05 7.41 -1.87
CA SER A 174 18.63 6.20 -1.17
C SER A 174 18.90 4.95 -2.01
N SER A 175 19.48 3.92 -1.40
CA SER A 175 19.72 2.61 -2.05
C SER A 175 18.43 1.99 -2.60
N ILE A 176 17.29 2.29 -1.97
CA ILE A 176 15.97 1.83 -2.37
C ILE A 176 15.59 2.33 -3.77
N ILE A 177 15.81 3.62 -4.05
CA ILE A 177 15.49 4.21 -5.36
C ILE A 177 16.33 3.53 -6.45
N LYS A 178 17.63 3.32 -6.19
CA LYS A 178 18.51 2.60 -7.12
C LYS A 178 18.07 1.16 -7.35
N ASP A 179 17.53 0.50 -6.34
CA ASP A 179 17.02 -0.87 -6.47
C ASP A 179 15.71 -0.91 -7.29
N ILE A 180 14.84 0.07 -7.10
CA ILE A 180 13.60 0.23 -7.90
C ILE A 180 13.95 0.53 -9.36
N GLU A 181 14.82 1.50 -9.61
CA GLU A 181 15.26 1.88 -10.98
C GLU A 181 15.95 0.75 -11.73
N LYS A 182 16.58 -0.17 -11.01
CA LYS A 182 17.17 -1.38 -11.61
C LYS A 182 16.12 -2.43 -11.92
N SER A 183 14.94 -2.40 -11.31
CA SER A 183 13.93 -3.44 -11.41
C SER A 183 12.96 -3.15 -12.54
N ASP A 184 12.71 -4.15 -13.38
CA ASP A 184 11.85 -4.00 -14.55
C ASP A 184 10.36 -4.19 -14.21
N TYR A 185 10.09 -4.98 -13.16
CA TYR A 185 8.74 -5.33 -12.73
C TYR A 185 8.61 -5.21 -11.21
N ALA A 186 7.38 -4.99 -10.77
CA ALA A 186 6.94 -5.17 -9.38
C ALA A 186 5.69 -6.03 -9.33
N LEU A 187 5.54 -6.77 -8.25
CA LEU A 187 4.32 -7.49 -7.90
C LEU A 187 3.52 -6.63 -6.93
N ALA A 188 2.25 -6.39 -7.21
CA ALA A 188 1.34 -5.62 -6.39
C ALA A 188 0.09 -6.43 -6.06
N MET A 189 -0.40 -6.32 -4.82
CA MET A 189 -1.60 -7.02 -4.37
C MET A 189 -2.23 -6.31 -3.17
N ARG A 190 -3.55 -6.11 -3.19
CA ARG A 190 -4.30 -5.59 -2.05
C ARG A 190 -4.58 -6.69 -1.03
N SER A 191 -4.77 -6.33 0.23
CA SER A 191 -5.25 -7.25 1.26
C SER A 191 -6.71 -6.91 1.62
N PRO A 192 -7.61 -7.91 1.70
CA PRO A 192 -7.41 -9.33 1.42
C PRO A 192 -7.28 -9.61 -0.09
N ALA A 193 -6.54 -10.66 -0.44
CA ALA A 193 -6.50 -11.19 -1.80
C ALA A 193 -6.99 -12.63 -1.78
N TYR A 194 -7.85 -12.98 -2.72
CA TYR A 194 -8.51 -14.28 -2.81
C TYR A 194 -8.05 -15.10 -4.00
N PHE A 195 -7.89 -14.46 -5.15
CA PHE A 195 -7.66 -15.13 -6.41
C PHE A 195 -6.20 -15.02 -6.85
N GLY A 196 -5.77 -15.94 -7.72
CA GLY A 196 -4.46 -15.85 -8.35
C GLY A 196 -4.29 -14.53 -9.11
N GLY A 197 -5.37 -14.03 -9.72
CA GLY A 197 -5.39 -12.76 -10.47
C GLY A 197 -5.28 -11.49 -9.63
N ASP A 198 -5.52 -11.56 -8.31
CA ASP A 198 -5.40 -10.41 -7.42
C ASP A 198 -3.93 -9.95 -7.26
N LEU A 199 -2.98 -10.83 -7.59
CA LEU A 199 -1.57 -10.50 -7.72
C LEU A 199 -1.29 -9.97 -9.13
N VAL A 200 -1.10 -8.66 -9.23
CA VAL A 200 -0.81 -7.99 -10.50
C VAL A 200 0.70 -7.82 -10.65
N LYS A 201 1.21 -8.09 -11.85
CA LYS A 201 2.60 -7.82 -12.22
C LYS A 201 2.64 -6.54 -13.05
N LEU A 202 3.25 -5.51 -12.50
CA LEU A 202 3.33 -4.18 -13.08
C LEU A 202 4.73 -3.93 -13.63
N LYS A 203 4.80 -3.31 -14.81
CA LYS A 203 6.07 -2.87 -15.39
C LYS A 203 6.48 -1.54 -14.77
N LEU A 204 7.67 -1.48 -14.19
CA LEU A 204 8.16 -0.27 -13.55
C LEU A 204 8.73 0.71 -14.58
N VAL A 205 8.28 1.95 -14.49
CA VAL A 205 8.79 3.06 -15.31
C VAL A 205 9.66 3.95 -14.44
N ASN A 206 10.84 4.30 -14.95
CA ASN A 206 11.77 5.16 -14.24
C ASN A 206 11.51 6.65 -14.52
N ARG A 207 12.10 7.51 -13.69
CA ARG A 207 11.98 8.98 -13.80
C ARG A 207 12.44 9.52 -15.16
N LYS A 208 13.50 8.95 -15.74
CA LYS A 208 14.04 9.41 -17.04
C LYS A 208 13.03 9.18 -18.16
N THR A 209 12.39 8.02 -18.19
CA THR A 209 11.36 7.68 -19.17
C THR A 209 10.15 8.60 -19.04
N LEU A 210 9.68 8.86 -17.81
CA LEU A 210 8.56 9.78 -17.57
C LEU A 210 8.90 11.21 -18.02
N ARG A 211 10.10 11.73 -17.71
CA ARG A 211 10.57 13.04 -18.21
C ARG A 211 10.58 13.14 -19.73
N LEU A 212 11.03 12.08 -20.41
CA LEU A 212 11.05 12.04 -21.87
C LEU A 212 9.63 12.05 -22.47
N ARG A 213 8.70 11.31 -21.86
CA ARG A 213 7.28 11.28 -22.28
C ARG A 213 6.62 12.64 -22.07
N ALA A 214 6.83 13.28 -20.92
CA ALA A 214 6.33 14.62 -20.63
C ALA A 214 6.84 15.66 -21.65
N ALA A 215 8.15 15.65 -21.93
CA ALA A 215 8.75 16.55 -22.91
C ALA A 215 8.20 16.34 -24.34
N HIS A 216 7.78 15.13 -24.69
CA HIS A 216 7.14 14.84 -25.98
C HIS A 216 5.69 15.35 -26.01
N GLN A 217 4.93 15.17 -24.93
CA GLN A 217 3.53 15.61 -24.83
C GLN A 217 3.39 17.14 -24.93
N VAL A 218 4.28 17.89 -24.27
CA VAL A 218 4.33 19.36 -24.35
C VAL A 218 4.62 19.83 -25.79
N LYS A 219 5.53 19.16 -26.51
CA LYS A 219 5.87 19.51 -27.90
C LYS A 219 4.74 19.25 -28.89
N VAL A 220 3.98 18.16 -28.71
CA VAL A 220 2.83 17.83 -29.56
C VAL A 220 1.70 18.84 -29.37
N ASN A 221 1.45 19.28 -28.14
CA ASN A 221 0.38 20.25 -27.85
C ASN A 221 0.68 21.68 -28.37
N GLY A 222 1.96 22.00 -28.64
CA GLY A 222 2.38 23.27 -29.24
C GLY A 222 2.20 23.39 -30.76
N SER A 223 1.68 22.37 -31.44
CA SER A 223 1.43 22.42 -32.89
C SER A 223 0.23 21.57 -33.31
N PHE A 224 -0.75 22.25 -33.92
CA PHE A 224 -1.96 21.76 -34.59
C PHE A 224 -3.18 21.42 -33.71
N PHE A 225 -4.28 22.11 -34.00
CA PHE A 225 -5.65 21.89 -33.54
C PHE A 225 -6.05 20.41 -33.63
N LEU A 226 -6.06 19.66 -32.52
CA LEU A 226 -6.88 18.46 -32.36
C LEU A 226 -7.05 18.12 -30.87
N SER A 227 -8.29 18.23 -30.38
CA SER A 227 -8.87 17.58 -29.20
C SER A 227 -7.96 17.41 -27.97
N LYS A 228 -7.96 18.41 -27.09
CA LYS A 228 -7.46 18.32 -25.71
C LYS A 228 -8.04 17.08 -25.01
N THR A 229 -7.24 16.04 -24.80
CA THR A 229 -7.34 15.21 -23.59
C THR A 229 -6.34 15.77 -22.57
N CYS A 230 -6.47 17.06 -22.25
CA CYS A 230 -5.89 17.58 -21.01
C CYS A 230 -6.65 16.91 -19.86
N SER A 231 -5.93 16.41 -18.86
CA SER A 231 -6.58 15.98 -17.63
C SER A 231 -7.43 17.15 -17.10
N VAL A 232 -8.66 16.88 -16.70
CA VAL A 232 -9.62 17.89 -16.21
C VAL A 232 -9.08 18.68 -15.00
N TYR A 233 -7.98 18.22 -14.39
CA TYR A 233 -7.42 18.77 -13.16
C TYR A 233 -6.18 19.65 -13.33
N ASP A 234 -5.68 19.85 -14.55
CA ASP A 234 -4.47 20.65 -14.80
C ASP A 234 -4.81 21.83 -15.71
N GLU A 235 -5.36 22.89 -15.10
CA GLU A 235 -5.61 24.18 -15.77
C GLU A 235 -4.33 25.02 -15.91
N THR A 236 -3.23 24.57 -15.30
CA THR A 236 -1.91 25.17 -15.43
C THR A 236 -1.14 24.53 -16.58
N ASP A 237 -0.43 25.35 -17.36
CA ASP A 237 0.47 24.92 -18.45
C ASP A 237 1.75 24.25 -17.88
N ASP A 238 1.60 23.49 -16.80
CA ASP A 238 2.65 22.93 -15.97
C ASP A 238 3.16 21.61 -16.56
N ASP A 239 4.46 21.36 -16.38
CA ASP A 239 5.12 20.13 -16.81
C ASP A 239 4.44 18.91 -16.15
N PRO A 240 3.81 17.98 -16.91
CA PRO A 240 3.07 16.85 -16.35
C PRO A 240 3.99 15.90 -15.57
N TYR A 241 5.31 15.97 -15.77
CA TYR A 241 6.27 15.22 -14.97
C TYR A 241 6.34 15.72 -13.51
N ARG A 242 5.96 16.97 -13.22
CA ARG A 242 6.02 17.59 -11.90
C ARG A 242 5.30 16.76 -10.83
N PHE A 243 4.13 16.21 -11.16
CA PHE A 243 3.39 15.29 -10.30
C PHE A 243 4.27 14.14 -9.77
N PHE A 244 5.05 13.50 -10.63
CA PHE A 244 5.92 12.38 -10.24
C PHE A 244 7.16 12.82 -9.46
N ASP A 245 7.64 14.05 -9.68
CA ASP A 245 8.81 14.58 -8.98
C ASP A 245 8.47 15.01 -7.56
N ASP A 246 7.29 15.61 -7.38
CA ASP A 246 6.76 16.10 -6.11
C ASP A 246 6.20 14.97 -5.23
N LEU A 247 5.85 13.82 -5.84
CA LEU A 247 5.31 12.68 -5.10
C LEU A 247 6.39 12.01 -4.22
N ASN A 248 6.17 12.08 -2.90
CA ASN A 248 7.08 11.48 -1.92
C ASN A 248 6.83 9.98 -1.70
N VAL A 249 5.58 9.56 -1.53
CA VAL A 249 5.24 8.17 -1.23
C VAL A 249 3.97 7.76 -1.96
N GLY A 250 4.01 6.60 -2.61
CA GLY A 250 2.85 6.01 -3.25
C GLY A 250 3.22 5.04 -4.36
N LEU A 251 2.23 4.24 -4.78
CA LEU A 251 2.27 3.50 -6.03
C LEU A 251 1.36 4.20 -7.03
N VAL A 252 1.96 4.84 -8.02
CA VAL A 252 1.21 5.43 -9.12
C VAL A 252 0.93 4.35 -10.16
N ILE A 253 -0.34 4.16 -10.48
CA ILE A 253 -0.83 3.17 -11.44
C ILE A 253 -1.41 3.90 -12.65
N SER A 254 -1.16 3.39 -13.85
CA SER A 254 -1.78 3.92 -15.07
C SER A 254 -3.31 3.92 -14.96
N SER A 255 -3.93 5.03 -15.35
CA SER A 255 -5.37 5.11 -15.58
C SER A 255 -5.77 4.75 -17.02
N ARG A 256 -4.82 4.28 -17.85
CA ARG A 256 -5.09 3.80 -19.20
C ARG A 256 -5.55 2.34 -19.18
N GLY A 257 -6.26 1.95 -20.23
CA GLY A 257 -6.77 0.59 -20.40
C GLY A 257 -8.25 0.46 -20.03
N GLY A 258 -8.81 -0.73 -20.25
CA GLY A 258 -10.23 -1.01 -19.99
C GLY A 258 -10.55 -1.29 -18.53
N ARG A 259 -9.54 -1.65 -17.72
CA ARG A 259 -9.67 -2.00 -16.31
C ARG A 259 -8.45 -1.50 -15.55
N SER A 260 -8.64 -0.78 -14.44
CA SER A 260 -7.52 -0.27 -13.64
C SER A 260 -6.82 -1.42 -12.90
N ALA A 261 -5.51 -1.31 -12.67
CA ALA A 261 -4.82 -2.34 -11.89
C ALA A 261 -5.25 -2.34 -10.41
N ALA A 262 -5.79 -1.22 -9.89
CA ALA A 262 -6.41 -1.17 -8.57
C ALA A 262 -7.60 -2.14 -8.48
N ASP A 263 -8.49 -2.10 -9.47
CA ASP A 263 -9.65 -2.99 -9.55
C ASP A 263 -9.24 -4.45 -9.77
N MET A 264 -8.16 -4.69 -10.53
CA MET A 264 -7.60 -6.05 -10.66
C MET A 264 -7.09 -6.62 -9.33
N MET A 265 -6.71 -5.77 -8.37
CA MET A 265 -6.23 -6.19 -7.04
C MET A 265 -7.41 -6.36 -6.07
N SER A 266 -8.23 -7.38 -6.31
CA SER A 266 -9.39 -7.71 -5.48
C SER A 266 -10.46 -6.62 -5.43
N GLY A 267 -10.74 -5.97 -6.57
CA GLY A 267 -11.76 -4.92 -6.68
C GLY A 267 -11.43 -3.66 -5.90
N GLY A 268 -10.15 -3.28 -5.85
CA GLY A 268 -9.70 -2.07 -5.17
C GLY A 268 -9.91 -0.80 -6.00
N ASP A 269 -9.74 0.34 -5.36
CA ASP A 269 -9.83 1.66 -6.00
C ASP A 269 -8.74 2.61 -5.47
N PHE A 270 -9.01 3.91 -5.46
CA PHE A 270 -8.07 4.96 -5.10
C PHE A 270 -8.56 5.81 -3.90
N ASP A 271 -9.54 5.34 -3.13
CA ASP A 271 -10.14 6.08 -2.01
C ASP A 271 -9.28 6.10 -0.72
N GLY A 272 -8.15 5.40 -0.74
CA GLY A 272 -7.29 5.19 0.42
C GLY A 272 -6.62 3.82 0.45
N ASP A 273 -6.98 2.92 -0.46
CA ASP A 273 -6.42 1.59 -0.61
C ASP A 273 -4.87 1.55 -0.61
N GLU A 274 -4.31 0.63 0.19
CA GLU A 274 -2.88 0.29 0.22
C GLU A 274 -2.65 -1.06 -0.48
N ALA A 275 -1.56 -1.17 -1.25
CA ALA A 275 -1.11 -2.43 -1.84
C ALA A 275 0.24 -2.90 -1.28
N TRP A 276 0.32 -4.21 -1.10
CA TRP A 276 1.57 -4.92 -0.87
C TRP A 276 2.33 -4.95 -2.17
N ILE A 277 3.54 -4.37 -2.19
CA ILE A 277 4.32 -4.21 -3.42
C ILE A 277 5.71 -4.75 -3.20
N CYS A 278 6.16 -5.63 -4.08
CA CYS A 278 7.48 -6.23 -4.06
C CYS A 278 8.18 -6.09 -5.41
N TRP A 279 9.36 -5.46 -5.43
CA TRP A 279 10.21 -5.30 -6.62
C TRP A 279 11.46 -6.18 -6.54
N ASP A 280 11.40 -7.29 -5.80
CA ASP A 280 12.47 -8.28 -5.81
C ASP A 280 12.53 -8.97 -7.18
N LYS A 281 13.62 -8.74 -7.92
CA LYS A 281 13.81 -9.31 -9.27
C LYS A 281 13.65 -10.82 -9.32
N HIS A 282 14.18 -11.53 -8.32
CA HIS A 282 14.13 -12.99 -8.31
C HIS A 282 12.69 -13.46 -8.10
N LEU A 283 11.97 -12.86 -7.16
CA LEU A 283 10.55 -13.18 -6.95
C LEU A 283 9.70 -12.84 -8.19
N CYS A 284 9.93 -11.69 -8.82
CA CYS A 284 9.18 -11.28 -10.02
C CYS A 284 9.39 -12.23 -11.21
N GLN A 285 10.54 -12.92 -11.28
CA GLN A 285 10.83 -13.92 -12.31
C GLN A 285 10.18 -15.27 -12.02
N LEU A 286 10.01 -15.63 -10.75
CA LEU A 286 9.38 -16.90 -10.35
C LEU A 286 7.85 -16.88 -10.51
N VAL A 287 7.24 -15.70 -10.39
CA VAL A 287 5.79 -15.54 -10.53
C VAL A 287 5.38 -15.63 -12.00
N LYS A 288 4.55 -16.63 -12.30
CA LYS A 288 3.89 -16.81 -13.60
C LYS A 288 2.80 -15.76 -13.76
N ASP A 289 2.54 -15.31 -14.99
CA ASP A 289 1.43 -14.39 -15.27
C ASP A 289 0.09 -15.12 -15.16
N TYR A 290 -0.93 -14.42 -14.68
CA TYR A 290 -2.28 -14.94 -14.52
C TYR A 290 -3.25 -13.76 -14.66
N PRO A 291 -4.24 -13.85 -15.56
CA PRO A 291 -5.16 -12.74 -15.80
C PRO A 291 -6.01 -12.47 -14.56
N ALA A 292 -6.34 -11.20 -14.32
CA ALA A 292 -7.31 -10.84 -13.29
C ALA A 292 -8.65 -11.53 -13.61
N GLN A 293 -9.23 -12.20 -12.60
CA GLN A 293 -10.52 -12.83 -12.79
C GLN A 293 -11.61 -11.76 -12.92
N ASP A 294 -12.56 -12.02 -13.80
CA ASP A 294 -13.77 -11.20 -13.89
C ASP A 294 -14.75 -11.65 -12.81
N THR A 295 -14.72 -10.94 -11.69
CA THR A 295 -15.60 -11.17 -10.53
C THR A 295 -17.02 -10.64 -10.75
N THR A 296 -17.29 -9.97 -11.88
CA THR A 296 -18.65 -9.53 -12.24
C THR A 296 -19.48 -10.63 -12.88
N THR A 297 -18.87 -11.78 -13.19
CA THR A 297 -19.58 -12.94 -13.71
C THR A 297 -20.55 -13.52 -12.67
N PRO A 298 -21.72 -14.06 -13.07
CA PRO A 298 -22.77 -14.54 -12.15
C PRO A 298 -22.31 -15.60 -11.14
N GLU A 299 -21.22 -16.31 -11.44
CA GLU A 299 -20.63 -17.36 -10.61
C GLU A 299 -20.05 -16.82 -9.29
N PHE A 300 -19.57 -15.57 -9.28
CA PHE A 300 -18.96 -14.94 -8.10
C PHE A 300 -19.85 -13.88 -7.45
N ILE A 301 -21.04 -13.61 -8.00
CA ILE A 301 -22.01 -12.73 -7.36
C ILE A 301 -22.54 -13.42 -6.11
N VAL A 302 -22.18 -12.88 -4.94
CA VAL A 302 -22.71 -13.32 -3.66
C VAL A 302 -24.24 -13.17 -3.69
N GLN A 303 -24.94 -14.28 -3.84
CA GLN A 303 -26.39 -14.31 -3.74
C GLN A 303 -26.78 -14.11 -2.28
N LYS A 304 -27.05 -12.85 -1.90
CA LYS A 304 -27.61 -12.53 -0.60
C LYS A 304 -28.84 -13.41 -0.35
N SER A 305 -28.92 -14.00 0.83
CA SER A 305 -30.08 -14.76 1.28
C SER A 305 -31.34 -13.89 1.24
N GLN A 306 -32.52 -14.51 1.21
CA GLN A 306 -33.78 -13.77 1.26
C GLN A 306 -33.88 -12.91 2.53
N GLN A 307 -33.31 -13.37 3.65
CA GLN A 307 -33.25 -12.63 4.91
C GLN A 307 -32.33 -11.40 4.82
N GLU A 308 -31.14 -11.52 4.23
CA GLU A 308 -30.23 -10.38 4.03
C GLU A 308 -30.79 -9.35 3.04
N LYS A 309 -31.47 -9.81 1.99
CA LYS A 309 -32.18 -8.93 1.05
C LYS A 309 -33.31 -8.18 1.75
N ALA A 310 -34.10 -8.87 2.58
CA ALA A 310 -35.16 -8.24 3.37
C ALA A 310 -34.61 -7.25 4.41
N LEU A 311 -33.47 -7.55 5.05
CA LEU A 311 -32.80 -6.62 5.96
C LEU A 311 -32.30 -5.38 5.21
N ALA A 312 -31.62 -5.55 4.07
CA ALA A 312 -31.09 -4.44 3.28
C ALA A 312 -32.20 -3.50 2.77
N CYS A 313 -33.38 -4.05 2.42
CA CYS A 313 -34.56 -3.29 2.02
C CYS A 313 -35.31 -2.65 3.20
N ARG A 314 -35.11 -3.12 4.43
CA ARG A 314 -35.79 -2.59 5.63
C ARG A 314 -35.09 -1.39 6.27
N VAL A 315 -33.84 -1.12 5.91
CA VAL A 315 -33.14 0.07 6.42
C VAL A 315 -33.68 1.30 5.69
N SER A 316 -34.41 2.15 6.41
CA SER A 316 -34.92 3.42 5.87
C SER A 316 -33.77 4.36 5.49
N LEU A 317 -33.99 5.26 4.52
CA LEU A 317 -33.03 6.30 4.16
C LEU A 317 -32.57 7.12 5.39
N LYS A 318 -33.49 7.36 6.34
CA LYS A 318 -33.21 8.06 7.60
C LYS A 318 -32.21 7.29 8.47
N GLN A 319 -32.36 5.97 8.58
CA GLN A 319 -31.41 5.11 9.31
C GLN A 319 -30.06 4.98 8.59
N ARG A 320 -30.00 5.14 7.27
CA ARG A 320 -28.72 5.18 6.53
C ARG A 320 -27.98 6.49 6.76
N ALA A 321 -28.71 7.60 6.88
CA ALA A 321 -28.15 8.92 7.17
C ALA A 321 -27.70 9.05 8.64
N GLU A 322 -28.34 8.38 9.59
CA GLU A 322 -27.94 8.37 11.02
C GLU A 322 -26.68 7.53 11.31
N PHE A 323 -26.21 6.72 10.35
CA PHE A 323 -25.02 5.88 10.47
C PHE A 323 -23.79 6.43 9.72
N ALA A 324 -23.97 7.50 8.93
CA ALA A 324 -22.90 8.27 8.29
C ALA A 324 -22.49 9.42 9.20
#